data_AF-A0A8J8AED8-F1
#
_entry.id   AF-A0A8J8AED8-F1
#
_cell.length_a   1.000
_cell.length_b   1.000
_cell.length_c   1.000
_cell.angle_alpha   90.00
_cell.angle_beta   90.00
_cell.angle_gamma   90.00
#
_symmetry.space_group_name_H-M   'P 1'
#
loop_
_entity.id
_entity.type
_entity.pdbx_description
1 polymer ?
#
loop_
_entity_poly.entity_id
_entity_poly.type
_entity_poly.pdbx_seq_one_letter_code
_entity_poly.pdbx_strand_id
1 'polypeptide(L)' 'MNFNLTQIPQRTAKPRTSGLTMVMDKGLSIQEVHNFLDVSGPHVDIVKLGFGTSFVTPNLREKIEVYRSYGMP' A
#
# COMPACT_ATOMS: atom_id res chain seq x y z
N MET A 1 -2.90 6.85 -19.55
CA MET A 1 -3.82 8.01 -19.57
C MET A 1 -3.93 8.51 -21.00
N ASN A 2 -5.12 8.91 -21.45
CA ASN A 2 -5.39 9.31 -22.84
C ASN A 2 -5.13 10.81 -23.10
N PHE A 3 -4.59 11.55 -22.13
CA PHE A 3 -4.26 12.98 -22.23
C PHE A 3 -3.08 13.33 -21.31
N ASN A 4 -2.40 14.44 -21.61
CA ASN A 4 -1.22 14.91 -20.89
C ASN A 4 -1.54 16.14 -20.03
N LEU A 5 -1.12 16.14 -18.76
CA LEU A 5 -1.36 17.23 -17.82
C LEU A 5 -0.04 17.99 -17.58
N THR A 6 0.01 19.25 -18.01
CA THR A 6 1.24 20.05 -18.04
C THR A 6 1.60 20.72 -16.71
N GLN A 7 0.68 20.75 -15.74
CA GLN A 7 0.87 21.41 -14.43
C GLN A 7 0.88 20.42 -13.26
N ILE A 8 1.31 19.17 -13.48
CA ILE A 8 1.49 18.19 -12.41
C ILE A 8 2.95 18.17 -11.95
N PRO A 9 3.22 18.23 -10.63
CA PRO A 9 4.57 18.10 -10.10
C PRO A 9 5.14 16.71 -10.40
N GLN A 10 6.44 16.65 -10.67
CA GLN A 10 7.12 15.37 -10.83
C GLN A 10 7.11 14.60 -9.51
N ARG A 11 6.80 13.29 -9.59
CA ARG A 11 6.86 12.38 -8.46
C ARG A 11 8.04 11.42 -8.65
N THR A 12 8.69 11.06 -7.54
CA THR A 12 9.71 10.01 -7.53
C THR A 12 9.14 8.67 -8.00
N ALA A 13 9.91 7.92 -8.77
CA ALA A 13 9.56 6.58 -9.22
C ALA A 13 9.88 5.54 -8.13
N LYS A 14 9.19 4.40 -8.15
CA LYS A 14 9.53 3.25 -7.29
C LYS A 14 10.81 2.56 -7.81
N PRO A 15 11.66 1.98 -6.93
CA PRO A 15 11.62 2.08 -5.47
C PRO A 15 12.01 3.49 -4.99
N ARG A 16 11.15 4.11 -4.18
CA ARG A 16 11.32 5.50 -3.73
C ARG A 16 12.24 5.55 -2.52
N THR A 17 13.09 6.56 -2.45
CA THR A 17 13.89 6.90 -1.26
C THR A 17 13.47 8.23 -0.63
N SER A 18 12.64 9.02 -1.32
CA SER A 18 12.00 10.26 -0.84
C SER A 18 10.62 10.43 -1.47
N GLY A 19 9.76 11.24 -0.85
CA GLY A 19 8.34 11.35 -1.25
C GLY A 19 7.54 10.07 -0.97
N LEU A 20 7.91 9.35 0.08
CA LEU A 20 7.30 8.09 0.49
C LEU A 20 5.86 8.28 0.96
N THR A 21 5.00 7.35 0.57
CA THR A 21 3.63 7.24 1.09
C THR A 21 3.53 6.00 1.97
N MET A 22 3.40 6.21 3.27
CA MET A 22 3.06 5.16 4.22
C MET A 22 1.57 5.18 4.49
N VAL A 23 0.90 4.04 4.35
CA VAL A 23 -0.52 3.87 4.67
C VAL A 23 -0.66 3.04 5.95
N MET A 24 -1.53 3.49 6.85
CA MET A 24 -1.86 2.74 8.05
C MET A 24 -3.06 1.83 7.79
N ASP A 25 -2.85 0.53 7.92
CA ASP A 25 -3.90 -0.48 7.90
C ASP A 25 -4.49 -0.64 9.32
N LYS A 26 -5.72 -0.19 9.49
CA LYS A 26 -6.42 -0.20 10.79
C LYS A 26 -7.31 -1.45 10.99
N GLY A 27 -7.20 -2.46 10.15
CA GLY A 27 -8.01 -3.67 10.22
C GLY A 27 -8.68 -4.08 8.91
N LEU A 28 -8.05 -3.82 7.77
CA LEU A 28 -8.54 -4.31 6.48
C LEU A 28 -8.59 -5.84 6.46
N SER A 29 -9.63 -6.41 5.87
CA SER A 29 -9.67 -7.80 5.46
C SER A 29 -8.69 -8.05 4.31
N ILE A 30 -8.40 -9.32 4.02
CA ILE A 30 -7.49 -9.71 2.94
C ILE A 30 -8.01 -9.25 1.57
N GLN A 31 -9.31 -9.44 1.29
CA GLN A 31 -9.93 -8.92 0.06
C GLN A 31 -9.83 -7.40 -0.05
N GLU A 32 -9.99 -6.68 1.06
CA GLU A 32 -9.81 -5.22 1.04
C GLU A 32 -8.37 -4.82 0.75
N VAL A 33 -7.36 -5.61 1.17
CA VAL A 33 -5.97 -5.36 0.76
C VAL A 33 -5.80 -5.48 -0.76
N HIS A 34 -6.37 -6.51 -1.37
CA HIS A 34 -6.35 -6.66 -2.83
C HIS A 34 -7.02 -5.47 -3.52
N ASN A 35 -8.24 -5.12 -3.10
CA ASN A 35 -9.00 -4.01 -3.68
C ASN A 35 -8.27 -2.67 -3.49
N PHE A 36 -7.66 -2.47 -2.32
CA PHE A 36 -6.89 -1.28 -2.02
C PHE A 36 -5.67 -1.16 -2.94
N LEU A 37 -4.88 -2.22 -3.10
CA LEU A 37 -3.62 -2.18 -3.84
C LEU A 37 -3.81 -2.30 -5.35
N ASP A 38 -4.93 -2.85 -5.83
CA ASP A 38 -5.29 -2.88 -7.25
C ASP A 38 -5.27 -1.47 -7.87
N VAL A 39 -5.86 -0.50 -7.16
CA VAL A 39 -5.92 0.89 -7.63
C VAL A 39 -4.75 1.73 -7.10
N SER A 40 -4.41 1.59 -5.82
CA SER A 40 -3.47 2.50 -5.15
C SER A 40 -2.02 2.02 -5.13
N GLY A 41 -1.75 0.77 -5.53
CA GLY A 41 -0.43 0.14 -5.45
C GLY A 41 0.73 0.97 -6.02
N PRO A 42 0.59 1.67 -7.17
CA PRO A 42 1.64 2.55 -7.69
C PRO A 42 1.99 3.75 -6.78
N HIS A 43 1.08 4.09 -5.88
CA HIS A 43 1.13 5.28 -5.04
C HIS A 43 1.44 5.01 -3.56
N VAL A 44 1.47 3.76 -3.12
CA VAL A 44 1.78 3.35 -1.74
C VAL A 44 3.17 2.73 -1.70
N ASP A 45 3.99 3.06 -0.70
CA ASP A 45 5.35 2.53 -0.58
C ASP A 45 5.52 1.58 0.61
N ILE A 46 4.80 1.86 1.71
CA ILE A 46 4.89 1.11 2.96
C ILE A 46 3.48 0.97 3.52
N VAL A 47 3.16 -0.21 4.06
CA VAL A 47 1.94 -0.40 4.85
C VAL A 47 2.31 -0.70 6.29
N LYS A 48 1.78 0.10 7.21
CA LYS A 48 1.94 -0.11 8.65
C LYS A 48 0.66 -0.69 9.22
N LEU A 49 0.73 -1.88 9.81
CA LEU A 49 -0.37 -2.38 10.62
C LEU A 49 -0.54 -1.47 11.85
N GLY A 50 -1.76 -0.97 12.04
CA GLY A 50 -2.13 -0.09 13.14
C GLY A 50 -1.79 -0.70 14.50
N PHE A 51 -1.68 0.17 15.52
CA PHE A 51 -1.34 -0.28 16.86
C PHE A 51 -2.29 -1.38 17.35
N GLY A 52 -1.73 -2.51 17.77
CA GLY A 52 -2.47 -3.66 18.29
C GLY A 52 -3.26 -4.47 17.25
N THR A 53 -3.39 -4.01 15.99
CA THR A 53 -4.23 -4.72 15.00
C THR A 53 -3.63 -6.05 14.57
N SER A 54 -2.30 -6.15 14.52
CA SER A 54 -1.60 -7.41 14.23
C SER A 54 -1.94 -8.51 15.24
N PHE A 55 -2.07 -8.16 16.53
CA PHE A 55 -2.39 -9.12 17.59
C PHE A 55 -3.78 -9.73 17.45
N VAL A 56 -4.75 -8.95 16.95
CA VAL A 56 -6.16 -9.38 16.83
C VAL A 56 -6.55 -9.81 15.41
N THR A 57 -5.61 -9.88 14.47
CA THR A 57 -5.87 -10.32 13.08
C THR A 57 -5.69 -11.84 12.96
N PRO A 58 -6.76 -12.64 12.75
CA PRO A 58 -6.65 -14.11 12.78
C PRO A 58 -5.73 -14.69 11.70
N ASN A 59 -5.78 -14.13 10.48
CA ASN A 59 -5.00 -14.60 9.32
C ASN A 59 -3.82 -13.65 9.01
N LEU A 60 -3.10 -13.20 10.03
CA LEU A 60 -2.05 -12.19 9.90
C LEU A 60 -0.97 -12.57 8.87
N ARG A 61 -0.50 -13.83 8.88
CA ARG A 61 0.54 -14.30 7.96
C ARG A 61 0.09 -14.19 6.50
N GLU A 62 -1.10 -14.67 6.19
CA GLU A 62 -1.68 -14.58 4.85
C GLU A 62 -1.80 -13.11 4.40
N LYS A 63 -2.29 -12.24 5.28
CA LYS A 63 -2.38 -10.80 5.00
C LYS A 63 -1.00 -10.16 4.70
N ILE A 64 0.05 -10.55 5.43
CA ILE A 64 1.42 -10.09 5.17
C ILE A 64 1.92 -10.59 3.81
N GLU A 65 1.68 -11.85 3.45
CA GLU A 65 2.07 -12.39 2.15
C GLU A 65 1.35 -11.69 0.99
N VAL A 66 0.07 -11.33 1.19
CA VAL A 66 -0.65 -10.50 0.21
C VAL A 66 0.03 -9.15 0.06
N TYR A 67 0.34 -8.43 1.14
CA TYR A 67 1.09 -7.16 1.05
C TYR A 67 2.43 -7.30 0.31
N ARG A 68 3.18 -8.36 0.62
CA ARG A 68 4.46 -8.67 -0.04
C ARG A 68 4.31 -8.96 -1.52
N SER A 69 3.22 -9.63 -1.93
CA SER A 69 2.94 -9.89 -3.35
C SER A 69 2.77 -8.61 -4.18
N TYR A 70 2.35 -7.50 -3.55
CA TYR A 70 2.30 -6.16 -4.16
C TYR A 70 3.58 -5.33 -3.95
N GLY A 71 4.64 -5.96 -3.43
CA GLY A 71 5.93 -5.32 -3.15
C GLY A 71 5.91 -4.37 -1.96
N MET A 72 4.94 -4.50 -1.04
CA MET A 72 4.93 -3.73 0.21
C MET A 72 5.82 -4.45 1.25
N PRO A 73 6.76 -3.72 1.89
CA PRO A 73 7.62 -4.30 2.92
C PRO A 73 6.87 -4.63 4.22
#